data_AF-A0A0W1CE21-F1
#
_entry.id   AF-A0A0W1CE21-F1
#
_cell.length_a   1.000
_cell.length_b   1.000
_cell.length_c   1.000
_cell.angle_alpha   90.00
_cell.angle_beta   90.00
_cell.angle_gamma   90.00
#
_symmetry.space_group_name_H-M   'P 1'
#
loop_
_entity.id
_entity.type
_entity.pdbx_description
1 polymer ?
#
loop_
_entity_poly.entity_id
_entity_poly.type
_entity_poly.pdbx_seq_one_letter_code
_entity_poly.pdbx_strand_id
1 'polypeptide(L)'
;MTAMHISDNATARTATIARLNDDARLGLDRRARIMITRNCLETFRISQEEHPAIIQAQLLAAFRRCEFATDSPEHDFASILFRERKVWMKIDLYDPGLVKIPLNGSFC
;
A
#
# COMPACT_ATOMS: atom_id res chain seq x y z
N MET A 1 17.51 30.25 10.17
CA MET A 1 16.99 29.23 11.12
C MET A 1 15.59 28.70 10.75
N THR A 2 15.12 28.91 9.51
CA THR A 2 13.72 28.62 9.09
C THR A 2 13.59 27.38 8.19
N ALA A 3 14.67 26.97 7.50
CA ALA A 3 14.67 25.80 6.63
C ALA A 3 14.64 24.46 7.41
N MET A 4 15.30 24.41 8.56
CA MET A 4 15.40 23.21 9.41
C MET A 4 14.04 22.82 10.04
N HIS A 5 13.26 23.81 10.48
CA HIS A 5 11.93 23.58 11.05
C HIS A 5 10.91 23.03 10.04
N ILE A 6 11.07 23.32 8.75
CA ILE A 6 10.18 22.82 7.68
C ILE A 6 10.56 21.38 7.28
N SER A 7 11.85 21.05 7.24
CA SER A 7 12.31 19.68 6.95
C SER A 7 11.92 18.68 8.04
N ASP A 8 11.92 19.11 9.30
CA ASP A 8 11.55 18.25 10.43
C ASP A 8 10.06 17.92 10.42
N ASN A 9 9.21 18.90 10.05
CA ASN A 9 7.77 18.69 9.90
C ASN A 9 7.46 17.77 8.70
N ALA A 10 8.14 17.97 7.56
CA ALA A 10 7.97 17.10 6.39
C ALA A 10 8.37 15.64 6.71
N THR A 11 9.48 15.44 7.40
CA THR A 11 9.93 14.11 7.85
C THR A 11 8.93 13.47 8.82
N ALA A 12 8.42 14.24 9.80
CA ALA A 12 7.41 13.77 10.74
C ALA A 12 6.08 13.39 10.05
N ARG A 13 5.67 14.16 9.03
CA ARG A 13 4.49 13.86 8.22
C ARG A 13 4.68 12.58 7.41
N THR A 14 5.81 12.43 6.71
CA THR A 14 6.12 11.21 5.96
C THR A 14 6.15 9.97 6.86
N ALA A 15 6.76 10.07 8.05
CA ALA A 15 6.74 8.97 9.03
C ALA A 15 5.31 8.63 9.52
N THR A 16 4.45 9.64 9.67
CA THR A 16 3.04 9.44 10.02
C THR A 16 2.27 8.71 8.92
N ILE A 17 2.47 9.12 7.66
CA ILE A 17 1.86 8.47 6.49
C ILE A 17 2.34 7.02 6.38
N ALA A 18 3.65 6.78 6.53
CA ALA A 18 4.22 5.43 6.51
C ALA A 18 3.58 4.50 7.54
N ARG A 19 3.40 4.99 8.78
CA ARG A 19 2.72 4.23 9.84
C ARG A 19 1.27 3.89 9.47
N LEU A 20 0.52 4.85 8.92
CA LEU A 20 -0.88 4.61 8.51
C LEU A 20 -0.97 3.61 7.34
N ASN A 21 -0.05 3.69 6.39
CA ASN A 21 0.05 2.74 5.29
C ASN A 21 0.42 1.34 5.77
N ASP A 22 1.31 1.22 6.76
CA ASP A 22 1.60 -0.04 7.42
C ASP A 22 0.40 -0.61 8.17
N ASP A 23 -0.35 0.22 8.89
CA ASP A 23 -1.58 -0.20 9.58
C ASP A 23 -2.60 -0.77 8.58
N ALA A 24 -2.75 -0.13 7.40
CA ALA A 24 -3.61 -0.63 6.33
C ALA A 24 -3.10 -1.96 5.74
N ARG A 25 -1.80 -2.05 5.43
CA ARG A 25 -1.14 -3.26 4.87
C ARG A 25 -1.23 -4.45 5.81
N LEU A 26 -1.06 -4.22 7.11
CA LEU A 26 -1.12 -5.25 8.14
C LEU A 26 -2.56 -5.63 8.51
N GLY A 27 -3.56 -4.86 8.06
CA GLY A 27 -4.97 -5.07 8.39
C GLY A 27 -5.34 -4.62 9.80
N LEU A 28 -4.56 -3.72 10.40
CA LEU A 28 -4.83 -3.10 11.69
C LEU A 28 -5.86 -1.97 11.56
N ASP A 29 -5.89 -1.30 10.40
CA ASP A 29 -6.96 -0.35 10.08
C ASP A 29 -8.20 -1.07 9.51
N ARG A 30 -9.28 -1.07 10.29
CA ARG A 30 -10.58 -1.66 9.89
C ARG A 30 -11.31 -0.85 8.81
N ARG A 31 -10.91 0.39 8.57
CA ARG A 31 -11.50 1.27 7.54
C ARG A 31 -10.81 1.07 6.19
N ALA A 32 -9.60 0.52 6.17
CA ALA A 32 -8.88 0.21 4.95
C ALA A 32 -9.62 -0.82 4.11
N ARG A 33 -9.60 -0.64 2.79
CA ARG A 33 -10.17 -1.57 1.82
C ARG A 33 -9.06 -2.16 0.98
N ILE A 34 -8.94 -3.49 1.00
CA ILE A 34 -7.97 -4.20 0.18
C ILE A 34 -8.68 -4.80 -1.02
N MET A 35 -8.27 -4.39 -2.21
CA MET A 35 -8.80 -4.87 -3.47
C MET A 35 -7.71 -5.59 -4.24
N ILE A 36 -7.94 -6.86 -4.56
CA ILE A 36 -7.14 -7.61 -5.52
C ILE A 36 -8.02 -7.84 -6.75
N THR A 37 -7.52 -7.42 -7.92
CA THR A 37 -8.32 -7.53 -9.15
C THR A 37 -8.58 -9.00 -9.49
N ARG A 38 -9.76 -9.28 -10.05
CA ARG A 38 -10.12 -10.65 -10.45
C ARG A 38 -9.07 -11.26 -11.39
N ASN A 39 -8.62 -10.49 -12.37
CA ASN A 39 -7.62 -10.96 -13.32
C ASN A 39 -6.28 -11.31 -12.64
N CYS A 40 -5.89 -10.56 -11.60
CA CYS A 40 -4.71 -10.88 -10.79
C CYS A 40 -4.88 -12.23 -10.08
N LEU A 41 -6.02 -12.46 -9.41
CA LEU A 41 -6.29 -13.75 -8.76
C LEU A 41 -6.28 -14.92 -9.75
N GLU A 42 -6.96 -14.77 -10.90
CA GLU A 42 -7.02 -15.79 -11.94
C GLU A 42 -5.64 -16.08 -12.55
N THR A 43 -4.82 -15.06 -12.75
CA THR A 43 -3.44 -15.18 -13.25
C THR A 43 -2.59 -16.12 -12.38
N PHE A 44 -2.88 -16.17 -11.08
CA PHE A 44 -2.12 -16.96 -10.13
C PHE A 44 -2.72 -18.32 -9.83
N ARG A 45 -3.93 -18.65 -10.29
CA ARG A 45 -4.52 -19.97 -10.06
C ARG A 45 -3.71 -21.04 -10.80
N ILE A 46 -3.32 -22.08 -10.07
CA ILE A 46 -2.62 -23.24 -10.66
C ILE A 46 -3.64 -24.24 -11.22
N SER A 47 -4.79 -24.39 -10.58
CA SER A 47 -5.87 -25.27 -11.02
C SER A 47 -7.23 -24.60 -10.89
N GLN A 48 -8.24 -25.12 -11.60
CA GLN A 48 -9.62 -24.62 -11.47
C GLN A 48 -10.26 -24.96 -10.12
N GLU A 49 -9.72 -25.93 -9.39
CA GLU A 49 -10.19 -26.31 -8.05
C GLU A 49 -9.67 -25.34 -6.97
N GLU A 50 -8.60 -24.57 -7.25
CA GLU A 50 -8.06 -23.59 -6.32
C GLU A 50 -9.01 -22.41 -6.16
N HIS A 51 -9.57 -22.27 -4.95
CA HIS A 51 -10.50 -21.19 -4.64
C HIS A 51 -9.78 -19.82 -4.60
N PRO A 52 -10.31 -18.77 -5.26
CA PRO A 52 -9.64 -17.46 -5.33
C PRO A 52 -9.28 -16.84 -3.97
N ALA A 53 -10.08 -17.12 -2.93
CA ALA A 53 -9.80 -16.66 -1.57
C ALA A 53 -8.46 -17.18 -1.00
N ILE A 54 -8.02 -18.37 -1.43
CA ILE A 54 -6.72 -18.94 -1.02
C ILE A 54 -5.58 -18.11 -1.61
N ILE A 55 -5.66 -17.79 -2.91
CA ILE A 55 -4.70 -16.91 -3.59
C ILE A 55 -4.68 -15.54 -2.95
N GLN A 56 -5.85 -14.97 -2.68
CA GLN A 56 -5.97 -13.69 -2.00
C GLN A 56 -5.29 -13.72 -0.62
N ALA A 57 -5.53 -14.75 0.19
CA ALA A 57 -4.89 -14.91 1.50
C ALA A 57 -3.36 -15.04 1.38
N GLN A 58 -2.86 -15.79 0.39
CA GLN A 58 -1.43 -15.94 0.14
C GLN A 58 -0.78 -14.61 -0.28
N LEU A 59 -1.41 -13.86 -1.18
CA LEU A 59 -0.95 -12.54 -1.60
C LEU A 59 -0.93 -11.56 -0.42
N LEU A 60 -2.00 -11.52 0.39
CA LEU A 60 -2.05 -10.70 1.60
C LEU A 60 -0.91 -11.05 2.56
N ALA A 61 -0.67 -12.34 2.80
CA ALA A 61 0.42 -12.78 3.66
C ALA A 61 1.81 -12.39 3.11
N ALA A 62 1.97 -12.39 1.78
CA ALA A 62 3.21 -11.96 1.14
C ALA A 62 3.42 -10.43 1.27
N PHE A 63 2.39 -9.62 1.01
CA PHE A 63 2.48 -8.16 1.18
C PHE A 63 2.66 -7.73 2.65
N ARG A 64 2.19 -8.50 3.63
CA ARG A 64 2.52 -8.25 5.05
C ARG A 64 4.00 -8.39 5.37
N ARG A 65 4.78 -9.07 4.53
CA ARG A 65 6.23 -9.27 4.69
C ARG A 65 7.06 -8.55 3.63
N CYS A 66 6.45 -7.71 2.79
CA CYS A 66 7.21 -6.98 1.77
C CYS A 66 8.08 -5.90 2.41
N GLU A 67 9.21 -5.64 1.78
CA GLU A 67 10.06 -4.50 2.08
C GLU A 67 9.73 -3.37 1.10
N PHE A 68 9.83 -2.13 1.59
CA PHE A 68 9.67 -0.94 0.77
C PHE A 68 11.02 -0.47 0.28
N ALA A 69 11.06 -0.02 -0.97
CA ALA A 69 12.26 0.57 -1.54
C ALA A 69 12.49 1.97 -0.94
N THR A 70 13.75 2.43 -0.95
CA THR A 70 14.15 3.73 -0.38
C THR A 70 13.40 4.92 -1.00
N ASP A 71 12.90 4.77 -2.23
CA ASP A 71 12.11 5.76 -2.95
C ASP A 71 10.61 5.77 -2.60
N SER A 72 10.14 4.84 -1.76
CA SER A 72 8.79 4.85 -1.16
C SER A 72 8.88 5.01 0.37
N PRO A 73 9.33 6.18 0.87
CA PRO A 73 9.44 6.45 2.30
C PRO A 73 8.09 6.57 3.01
N GLU A 74 7.01 6.76 2.25
CA GLU A 74 5.62 6.77 2.73
C GLU A 74 5.03 5.35 2.78
N HIS A 75 5.77 4.31 2.38
CA HIS A 75 5.31 2.91 2.36
C HIS A 75 4.02 2.72 1.51
N ASP A 76 3.86 3.53 0.46
CA ASP A 76 2.67 3.59 -0.39
C ASP A 76 2.78 2.69 -1.64
N PHE A 77 3.98 2.24 -1.98
CA PHE A 77 4.22 1.44 -3.18
C PHE A 77 5.23 0.31 -2.90
N ALA A 78 4.82 -0.92 -3.21
CA ALA A 78 5.69 -2.08 -3.08
C ALA A 78 5.51 -3.05 -4.24
N SER A 79 6.48 -3.95 -4.40
CA SER A 79 6.34 -5.09 -5.29
C SER A 79 6.91 -6.35 -4.65
N ILE A 80 6.27 -7.48 -4.95
CA ILE A 80 6.72 -8.81 -4.52
C ILE A 80 6.87 -9.71 -5.74
N LEU A 81 7.68 -10.77 -5.60
CA LEU A 81 7.66 -11.90 -6.50
C LEU A 81 6.74 -12.98 -5.91
N PHE A 82 5.68 -13.34 -6.62
CA PHE A 82 4.73 -14.37 -6.20
C PHE A 82 4.52 -15.34 -7.35
N ARG A 83 4.78 -16.65 -7.12
CA ARG A 83 4.74 -17.69 -8.17
C ARG A 83 5.47 -17.25 -9.45
N GLU A 84 6.70 -16.74 -9.28
CA GLU A 84 7.59 -16.26 -10.35
C GLU A 84 7.10 -15.03 -11.14
N ARG A 85 6.00 -14.39 -10.72
CA ARG A 85 5.52 -13.14 -11.35
C ARG A 85 5.56 -11.98 -10.39
N LYS A 86 5.89 -10.81 -10.93
CA LYS A 86 5.91 -9.57 -10.16
C LYS A 86 4.47 -9.11 -9.91
N VAL A 87 4.15 -8.79 -8.66
CA VAL A 87 2.88 -8.18 -8.27
C VAL A 87 3.17 -6.86 -7.59
N TRP A 88 2.47 -5.83 -8.02
CA TRP A 88 2.57 -4.49 -7.44
C TRP A 88 1.41 -4.24 -6.48
N MET A 89 1.67 -3.49 -5.42
CA MET A 89 0.69 -2.94 -4.50
C MET A 89 0.86 -1.44 -4.45
N LYS A 90 -0.27 -0.73 -4.44
CA LYS A 90 -0.34 0.69 -4.12
C LYS A 90 -1.32 0.90 -2.97
N ILE A 91 -0.97 1.78 -2.04
CA ILE A 91 -1.83 2.20 -0.93
C ILE A 91 -2.17 3.68 -1.15
N ASP A 92 -3.44 3.95 -1.42
CA ASP A 92 -3.93 5.31 -1.52
C ASP A 92 -4.43 5.76 -0.13
N LEU A 93 -3.58 6.47 0.63
CA LEU A 93 -3.99 7.08 1.90
C LEU A 93 -4.79 8.36 1.63
N TYR A 94 -6.09 8.32 1.96
CA TYR A 94 -6.94 9.51 1.97
C TYR A 94 -7.10 10.04 3.40
N ASP A 95 -6.11 10.80 3.87
CA ASP A 95 -6.25 11.62 5.08
C ASP A 95 -6.23 13.11 4.67
N PRO A 96 -7.39 13.80 4.70
CA PRO A 96 -7.50 15.22 4.35
C PRO A 96 -6.55 16.14 5.11
N GLY A 97 -6.13 15.77 6.32
CA GLY A 97 -5.16 16.53 7.13
C GLY A 97 -3.71 16.26 6.77
N LEU A 98 -3.42 15.23 5.96
CA LEU A 98 -2.08 14.83 5.55
C LEU A 98 -1.82 14.99 4.04
N VAL A 99 -2.83 15.32 3.22
CA VAL A 99 -2.63 15.59 1.79
C VAL A 99 -1.83 16.88 1.60
N LYS A 100 -0.77 16.83 0.77
CA LYS A 100 0.11 17.98 0.45
C LYS A 100 -0.64 19.17 -0.18
N ILE A 101 -1.82 18.96 -0.75
CA ILE A 101 -2.69 19.97 -1.38
C ILE A 101 -4.14 19.62 -1.04
N PRO A 102 -5.00 20.55 -0.57
CA PRO A 102 -6.43 20.29 -0.53
C PRO A 102 -6.90 19.96 -1.95
N LEU A 103 -7.38 18.74 -2.15
CA LEU A 103 -7.92 18.27 -3.43
C LEU A 103 -9.23 19.01 -3.70
N ASN A 104 -9.12 20.26 -4.14
CA ASN A 104 -10.22 21.03 -4.70
C ASN A 104 -10.49 20.48 -6.11
N GLY A 105 -11.07 19.28 -6.17
CA GLY A 105 -11.86 18.82 -7.31
C GLY A 105 -11.15 18.53 -8.63
N SER A 106 -10.17 17.63 -8.66
CA SER A 106 -9.84 16.97 -9.94
C SER A 106 -9.26 15.58 -9.74
N PHE A 107 -10.15 14.58 -9.78
CA PHE A 107 -9.83 13.24 -10.28
C PHE A 107 -11.00 12.83 -11.17
N CYS A 108 -10.81 13.03 -12.47
CA CYS A 108 -11.46 12.28 -13.54
C CYS A 108 -10.45 11.28 -14.08
#